data_AF-A0A813JEP7-F1
#
_entry.id   AF-A0A813JEP7-F1
#
_cell.length_a   1.000
_cell.length_b   1.000
_cell.length_c   1.000
_cell.angle_alpha   90.00
_cell.angle_beta   90.00
_cell.angle_gamma   90.00
#
_symmetry.space_group_name_H-M   'P 1'
#
loop_
_entity.id
_entity.type
_entity.pdbx_description
1 polymer ?
#
loop_
_entity_poly.entity_id
_entity_poly.type
_entity_poly.pdbx_seq_one_letter_code
_entity_poly.pdbx_strand_id
1 'polypeptide(L)'
;MPMAHVVVTDIAGTTVVKPTHFLKAPTVAELRGLVYESGACVVGSRFKLLRGHCVLQNDELLHGGSISSPALITLVVLPSAGISEDATPLTILGNDNDHLSVSVIDVRTSEAVVIIFRYFLQYGGGVCLGVMATELAPIIGADVVKLAKQASADAIFEDEDVLGSGWPGTIVGGGRLWEVVGGIDSGGILVRDGSSLNSPQLGDRLATGALVEELELLGQRLRYRLRMGRGPRVGWVSLRFGQKELLDYVGVDELPHGNNLPIRTGETFRAIIQLTDLSSVYRFCAIAWHEQNPKMELAERLLAQLSALDPPENDTAAKALQLTMSRVSSWWQTGV
;
A
#
# COMPACT_ATOMS: atom_id res chain seq x y z
N MET A 1 9.13 -41.24 16.27
CA MET A 1 7.78 -40.61 16.32
C MET A 1 7.90 -39.21 15.78
N PRO A 2 6.93 -38.71 15.01
CA PRO A 2 6.93 -37.31 14.62
C PRO A 2 6.97 -36.39 15.82
N MET A 3 7.72 -35.31 15.68
CA MET A 3 7.90 -34.32 16.74
C MET A 3 6.82 -33.24 16.67
N ALA A 4 6.23 -32.99 15.49
CA ALA A 4 5.15 -32.03 15.31
C ALA A 4 4.24 -32.33 14.11
N HIS A 5 2.94 -32.07 14.28
CA HIS A 5 1.98 -32.00 13.18
C HIS A 5 1.20 -30.69 13.33
N VAL A 6 1.35 -29.78 12.37
CA VAL A 6 0.92 -28.38 12.52
C VAL A 6 -0.04 -27.98 11.39
N VAL A 7 -1.05 -27.20 11.73
CA VAL A 7 -1.93 -26.50 10.79
C VAL A 7 -1.86 -25.02 11.10
N VAL A 8 -1.71 -24.18 10.06
CA VAL A 8 -1.83 -22.72 10.22
C VAL A 8 -3.17 -22.28 9.65
N THR A 9 -3.98 -21.60 10.43
CA THR A 9 -5.23 -20.96 9.98
C THR A 9 -5.15 -19.45 10.14
N ASP A 10 -5.92 -18.70 9.37
CA ASP A 10 -6.15 -17.28 9.68
C ASP A 10 -7.11 -17.11 10.88
N ILE A 11 -7.41 -15.86 11.23
CA ILE A 11 -8.37 -15.51 12.29
C ILE A 11 -9.82 -15.93 11.98
N ALA A 12 -10.15 -16.19 10.71
CA ALA A 12 -11.46 -16.67 10.30
C ALA A 12 -11.54 -18.21 10.32
N GLY A 13 -10.46 -18.91 10.70
CA GLY A 13 -10.38 -20.36 10.71
C GLY A 13 -10.06 -20.98 9.34
N THR A 14 -9.80 -20.15 8.32
CA THR A 14 -9.42 -20.64 6.99
C THR A 14 -8.03 -21.23 7.04
N THR A 15 -7.83 -22.42 6.49
CA THR A 15 -6.50 -23.06 6.46
C THR A 15 -5.58 -22.34 5.48
N VAL A 16 -4.51 -21.76 6.02
CA VAL A 16 -3.47 -21.00 5.31
C VAL A 16 -2.31 -21.90 4.92
N VAL A 17 -1.86 -22.76 5.84
CA VAL A 17 -0.88 -23.81 5.57
C VAL A 17 -1.55 -25.14 5.88
N LYS A 18 -1.61 -26.02 4.87
CA LYS A 18 -2.20 -27.35 4.99
C LYS A 18 -1.54 -28.14 6.15
N PRO A 19 -2.25 -29.12 6.75
CA PRO A 19 -1.66 -29.99 7.76
C PRO A 19 -0.32 -30.54 7.30
N THR A 20 0.75 -30.16 8.01
CA THR A 20 2.13 -30.46 7.63
C THR A 20 2.80 -31.23 8.76
N HIS A 21 3.45 -32.32 8.40
CA HIS A 21 4.06 -33.25 9.32
C HIS A 21 5.58 -33.09 9.30
N PHE A 22 6.17 -32.82 10.45
CA PHE A 22 7.60 -32.57 10.56
C PHE A 22 8.32 -33.71 11.31
N LEU A 23 9.43 -34.17 10.72
CA LEU A 23 10.28 -35.20 11.32
C LEU A 23 11.04 -34.68 12.55
N LYS A 24 11.31 -33.37 12.60
CA LYS A 24 11.85 -32.62 13.74
C LYS A 24 10.94 -31.44 14.04
N ALA A 25 10.88 -30.99 15.30
CA ALA A 25 10.08 -29.81 15.63
C ALA A 25 10.58 -28.61 14.81
N PRO A 26 9.72 -27.98 13.98
CA PRO A 26 10.14 -26.82 13.22
C PRO A 26 10.24 -25.60 14.13
N THR A 27 11.13 -24.68 13.76
CA THR A 27 11.13 -23.33 14.32
C THR A 27 9.95 -22.53 13.76
N VAL A 28 9.54 -21.49 14.48
CA VAL A 28 8.55 -20.53 13.99
C VAL A 28 9.04 -19.82 12.73
N ALA A 29 10.35 -19.57 12.60
CA ALA A 29 10.96 -19.01 11.38
C ALA A 29 10.75 -19.89 10.14
N GLU A 30 10.92 -21.22 10.27
CA GLU A 30 10.64 -22.17 9.18
C GLU A 30 9.15 -22.16 8.82
N LEU A 31 8.28 -22.10 9.83
CA LEU A 31 6.83 -22.02 9.63
C LEU A 31 6.39 -20.70 8.96
N ARG A 32 7.06 -19.58 9.26
CA ARG A 32 6.88 -18.33 8.51
C ARG A 32 7.24 -18.49 7.03
N GLY A 33 8.31 -19.23 6.72
CA GLY A 33 8.68 -19.59 5.35
C GLY A 33 7.53 -20.28 4.62
N LEU A 34 6.92 -21.29 5.25
CA LEU A 34 5.76 -22.01 4.69
C LEU A 34 4.52 -21.12 4.48
N VAL A 35 4.30 -20.14 5.36
CA VAL A 35 3.21 -19.15 5.19
C VAL A 35 3.45 -18.24 3.98
N TYR A 36 4.71 -17.86 3.70
CA TYR A 36 5.02 -17.12 2.47
C TYR A 36 4.90 -18.01 1.23
N GLU A 37 5.38 -19.26 1.29
CA GLU A 37 5.27 -20.22 0.19
C GLU A 37 3.82 -20.59 -0.15
N SER A 38 2.91 -20.55 0.83
CA SER A 38 1.48 -20.79 0.57
C SER A 38 0.81 -19.62 -0.17
N GLY A 39 1.47 -18.46 -0.28
CA GLY A 39 0.93 -17.27 -0.90
C GLY A 39 -0.12 -16.53 -0.06
N ALA A 40 -0.38 -16.97 1.17
CA ALA A 40 -1.34 -16.34 2.07
C ALA A 40 -0.83 -15.01 2.65
N CYS A 41 0.47 -14.77 2.61
CA CYS A 41 1.09 -13.49 2.95
C CYS A 41 1.98 -13.04 1.80
N VAL A 42 1.95 -11.74 1.50
CA VAL A 42 2.85 -11.15 0.51
C VAL A 42 4.25 -11.07 1.12
N VAL A 43 5.30 -11.30 0.32
CA VAL A 43 6.69 -11.14 0.77
C VAL A 43 6.88 -9.71 1.31
N GLY A 44 7.27 -9.61 2.59
CA GLY A 44 7.39 -8.33 3.31
C GLY A 44 6.20 -7.96 4.20
N SER A 45 5.08 -8.68 4.12
CA SER A 45 4.00 -8.56 5.11
C SER A 45 4.51 -8.95 6.49
N ARG A 46 4.29 -8.09 7.49
CA ARG A 46 4.46 -8.47 8.89
C ARG A 46 3.29 -9.35 9.29
N PHE A 47 3.55 -10.39 10.05
CA PHE A 47 2.52 -11.18 10.70
C PHE A 47 3.07 -11.81 11.97
N LYS A 48 2.17 -12.15 12.88
CA LYS A 48 2.46 -12.96 14.07
C LYS A 48 1.78 -14.32 13.91
N LEU A 49 2.43 -15.35 14.43
CA LEU A 49 1.86 -16.67 14.58
C LEU A 49 1.52 -16.84 16.07
N LEU A 50 0.31 -17.29 16.36
CA LEU A 50 -0.18 -17.48 17.72
C LEU A 50 -0.49 -18.94 17.96
N ARG A 51 -0.25 -19.41 19.18
CA ARG A 51 -0.76 -20.69 19.69
C ARG A 51 -1.69 -20.38 20.86
N GLY A 52 -3.00 -20.52 20.63
CA GLY A 52 -3.99 -20.00 21.56
C GLY A 52 -3.86 -18.47 21.67
N HIS A 53 -3.54 -17.97 22.86
CA HIS A 53 -3.37 -16.53 23.14
C HIS A 53 -1.90 -16.08 23.15
N CYS A 54 -0.94 -16.98 22.92
CA CYS A 54 0.48 -16.67 23.01
C CYS A 54 1.04 -16.35 21.62
N VAL A 55 1.75 -15.22 21.49
CA VAL A 55 2.54 -14.88 20.30
C VAL A 55 3.83 -15.69 20.31
N LEU A 56 4.07 -16.42 19.23
CA LEU A 56 5.23 -17.29 19.08
C LEU A 56 6.48 -16.51 18.65
N GLN A 57 7.63 -16.84 19.24
CA GLN A 57 8.92 -16.21 18.92
C GLN A 57 9.63 -16.95 17.78
N ASN A 58 10.43 -16.26 16.97
CA ASN A 58 11.00 -16.83 15.74
C ASN A 58 11.87 -18.09 15.96
N ASP A 59 12.59 -18.16 17.07
CA ASP A 59 13.47 -19.26 17.46
C ASP A 59 12.76 -20.34 18.29
N GLU A 60 11.48 -20.15 18.63
CA GLU A 60 10.70 -21.13 19.39
C GLU A 60 10.47 -22.40 18.56
N LEU A 61 10.73 -23.56 19.17
CA LEU A 61 10.47 -24.85 18.57
C LEU A 61 9.02 -25.28 18.81
N LEU A 62 8.32 -25.61 17.73
CA LEU A 62 6.93 -26.00 17.80
C LEU A 62 6.80 -27.51 17.99
N HIS A 63 6.41 -27.87 19.21
CA HIS A 63 6.17 -29.26 19.61
C HIS A 63 4.68 -29.60 19.67
N GLY A 64 4.40 -30.88 19.41
CA GLY A 64 3.10 -31.49 19.63
C GLY A 64 2.22 -31.55 18.39
N GLY A 65 0.97 -31.97 18.61
CA GLY A 65 0.07 -32.37 17.56
C GLY A 65 0.31 -33.81 17.10
N SER A 66 -0.74 -34.44 16.61
CA SER A 66 -0.72 -35.76 15.97
C SER A 66 -1.48 -35.68 14.64
N ILE A 67 -1.39 -36.74 13.83
CA ILE A 67 -2.17 -36.84 12.58
C ILE A 67 -3.68 -36.66 12.85
N SER A 68 -4.18 -37.17 13.97
CA SER A 68 -5.59 -37.05 14.37
C SER A 68 -5.95 -35.74 15.08
N SER A 69 -4.96 -35.00 15.60
CA SER A 69 -5.16 -33.76 16.35
C SER A 69 -3.95 -32.83 16.13
N PRO A 70 -3.89 -32.11 15.00
CA PRO A 70 -2.78 -31.20 14.72
C PRO A 70 -2.73 -30.05 15.73
N ALA A 71 -1.52 -29.55 15.99
CA ALA A 71 -1.34 -28.30 16.70
C ALA A 71 -1.84 -27.14 15.82
N LEU A 72 -2.84 -26.40 16.30
CA LEU A 72 -3.41 -25.27 15.60
C LEU A 72 -2.60 -24.00 15.89
N ILE A 73 -2.17 -23.34 14.82
CA ILE A 73 -1.48 -22.06 14.86
C ILE A 73 -2.33 -21.02 14.12
N THR A 74 -2.56 -19.87 14.74
CA THR A 74 -3.33 -18.77 14.16
C THR A 74 -2.38 -17.73 13.55
N LEU A 75 -2.56 -17.43 12.28
CA LEU A 75 -1.92 -16.34 11.56
C LEU A 75 -2.68 -15.03 11.82
N VAL A 76 -1.97 -14.04 12.35
CA VAL A 76 -2.46 -12.67 12.50
C VAL A 76 -1.58 -11.77 11.64
N VAL A 77 -2.12 -11.30 10.52
CA VAL A 77 -1.43 -10.34 9.66
C VAL A 77 -1.34 -9.00 10.38
N LEU A 78 -0.14 -8.44 10.43
CA LEU A 78 0.13 -7.13 11.01
C LEU A 78 0.31 -6.10 9.87
N PRO A 79 0.07 -4.81 10.14
CA PRO A 79 0.42 -3.74 9.20
C PRO A 79 1.92 -3.78 8.87
N SER A 80 2.38 -3.36 7.69
CA SER A 80 3.79 -3.44 7.25
C SER A 80 4.78 -2.67 8.14
N ALA A 81 6.05 -3.10 8.18
CA ALA A 81 7.11 -2.46 8.97
C ALA A 81 7.49 -1.09 8.38
N GLY A 82 7.33 -0.02 9.17
CA GLY A 82 7.65 1.36 8.76
C GLY A 82 6.59 2.38 9.12
N ILE A 83 5.45 1.92 9.63
CA ILE A 83 4.32 2.72 10.10
C ILE A 83 4.09 2.29 11.55
N SER A 84 4.09 3.28 12.46
CA SER A 84 3.72 3.08 13.85
C SER A 84 2.38 2.33 13.91
N GLU A 85 2.12 1.53 14.96
CA GLU A 85 0.78 0.95 15.14
C GLU A 85 -0.30 2.07 15.25
N ASP A 86 0.14 3.29 15.55
CA ASP A 86 -0.66 4.51 15.62
C ASP A 86 -0.61 5.37 14.36
N ALA A 87 0.19 5.01 13.34
CA ALA A 87 0.35 5.88 12.19
C ALA A 87 -0.94 5.90 11.36
N THR A 88 -1.58 7.05 11.43
CA THR A 88 -2.82 7.38 10.76
C THR A 88 -2.50 7.88 9.35
N PRO A 89 -3.30 7.48 8.35
CA PRO A 89 -3.22 8.13 7.06
C PRO A 89 -3.56 9.61 7.24
N LEU A 90 -2.78 10.48 6.60
CA LEU A 90 -3.04 11.91 6.53
C LEU A 90 -4.37 12.13 5.83
N THR A 91 -5.36 12.46 6.64
CA THR A 91 -6.67 12.87 6.18
C THR A 91 -6.78 14.38 6.28
N ILE A 92 -7.53 14.98 5.36
CA ILE A 92 -7.99 16.34 5.56
C ILE A 92 -9.14 16.23 6.55
N LEU A 93 -8.85 16.64 7.78
CA LEU A 93 -9.83 16.71 8.85
C LEU A 93 -10.91 17.72 8.44
N GLY A 94 -12.11 17.22 8.16
CA GLY A 94 -13.33 18.00 8.37
C GLY A 94 -13.64 18.04 9.86
N ASN A 95 -14.71 18.72 10.27
CA ASN A 95 -15.23 18.54 11.62
C ASN A 95 -15.55 17.05 11.85
N ASP A 96 -15.57 16.58 13.10
CA ASP A 96 -15.86 15.17 13.43
C ASP A 96 -17.20 14.64 12.85
N ASN A 97 -18.07 15.55 12.39
CA ASN A 97 -19.36 15.25 11.75
C ASN A 97 -19.30 15.22 10.21
N ASP A 98 -18.18 15.54 9.57
CA ASP A 98 -18.07 15.74 8.11
C ASP A 98 -17.61 14.47 7.36
N HIS A 99 -17.67 13.32 8.02
CA HIS A 99 -17.33 12.05 7.39
C HIS A 99 -18.51 11.50 6.61
N LEU A 100 -18.28 11.19 5.33
CA LEU A 100 -19.23 10.40 4.56
C LEU A 100 -19.23 8.98 5.15
N SER A 101 -20.37 8.50 5.61
CA SER A 101 -20.48 7.13 6.10
C SER A 101 -21.66 6.40 5.46
N VAL A 102 -21.51 5.09 5.27
CA VAL A 102 -22.58 4.25 4.74
C VAL A 102 -22.65 2.94 5.51
N SER A 103 -23.85 2.57 5.95
CA SER A 103 -24.08 1.28 6.58
C SER A 103 -24.18 0.18 5.51
N VAL A 104 -23.43 -0.90 5.69
CA VAL A 104 -23.45 -2.10 4.85
C VAL A 104 -23.51 -3.35 5.73
N ILE A 105 -23.85 -4.49 5.17
CA ILE A 105 -23.72 -5.77 5.86
C ILE A 105 -22.32 -6.33 5.62
N ASP A 106 -21.57 -6.62 6.69
CA ASP A 106 -20.26 -7.29 6.60
C ASP A 106 -20.47 -8.76 6.23
N VAL A 107 -19.83 -9.22 5.16
CA VAL A 107 -20.03 -10.59 4.66
C VAL A 107 -19.57 -11.67 5.65
N ARG A 108 -18.65 -11.34 6.56
CA ARG A 108 -18.06 -12.30 7.51
C ARG A 108 -18.97 -12.52 8.71
N THR A 109 -19.62 -11.45 9.19
CA THR A 109 -20.44 -11.48 10.41
C THR A 109 -21.94 -11.47 10.11
N SER A 110 -22.34 -11.09 8.90
CA SER A 110 -23.73 -10.79 8.54
C SER A 110 -24.37 -9.70 9.42
N GLU A 111 -23.55 -8.85 10.04
CA GLU A 111 -23.99 -7.72 10.85
C GLU A 111 -23.82 -6.40 10.10
N ALA A 112 -24.62 -5.40 10.46
CA ALA A 112 -24.48 -4.05 9.93
C ALA A 112 -23.20 -3.39 10.46
N VAL A 113 -22.34 -2.95 9.54
CA VAL A 113 -21.13 -2.18 9.81
C VAL A 113 -21.19 -0.85 9.08
N VAL A 114 -20.54 0.18 9.61
CA VAL A 114 -20.45 1.49 8.97
C VAL A 114 -19.10 1.62 8.27
N ILE A 115 -19.11 1.81 6.96
CA ILE A 115 -17.92 2.20 6.21
C ILE A 115 -17.80 3.71 6.29
N ILE A 116 -16.63 4.19 6.71
CA ILE A 116 -16.30 5.62 6.81
C ILE A 116 -15.40 5.98 5.64
N PHE A 117 -15.84 6.90 4.79
CA PHE A 117 -15.02 7.49 3.74
C PHE A 117 -14.40 8.79 4.24
N ARG A 118 -13.12 8.96 3.91
CA ARG A 118 -12.29 10.08 4.39
C ARG A 118 -11.66 10.80 3.21
N TYR A 119 -11.36 12.09 3.41
CA TYR A 119 -10.57 12.85 2.45
C TYR A 119 -9.09 12.54 2.67
N PHE A 120 -8.45 11.89 1.70
CA PHE A 120 -7.04 11.55 1.75
C PHE A 120 -6.21 12.52 0.91
N LEU A 121 -5.05 12.91 1.43
CA LEU A 121 -4.04 13.63 0.67
C LEU A 121 -3.23 12.67 -0.22
N GLN A 122 -3.06 13.01 -1.48
CA GLN A 122 -2.30 12.24 -2.47
C GLN A 122 -0.89 12.81 -2.67
N TYR A 123 0.05 11.99 -3.17
CA TYR A 123 1.44 12.39 -3.44
C TYR A 123 1.65 13.53 -4.45
N GLY A 124 0.58 14.05 -5.09
CA GLY A 124 0.61 15.24 -5.95
C GLY A 124 -0.02 16.50 -5.32
N GLY A 125 -0.36 16.47 -4.03
CA GLY A 125 -1.11 17.54 -3.36
C GLY A 125 -2.61 17.55 -3.68
N GLY A 126 -3.08 16.57 -4.47
CA GLY A 126 -4.49 16.31 -4.72
C GLY A 126 -5.19 15.72 -3.49
N VAL A 127 -6.52 15.80 -3.49
CA VAL A 127 -7.37 15.25 -2.44
C VAL A 127 -8.36 14.30 -3.08
N CYS A 128 -8.59 13.15 -2.47
CA CYS A 128 -9.61 12.22 -2.90
C CYS A 128 -10.49 11.77 -1.72
N LEU A 129 -11.78 11.52 -1.99
CA LEU A 129 -12.69 10.92 -1.02
C LEU A 129 -12.70 9.41 -1.26
N GLY A 130 -12.34 8.62 -0.24
CA GLY A 130 -12.20 7.18 -0.41
C GLY A 130 -12.18 6.41 0.90
N VAL A 131 -11.80 5.14 0.83
CA VAL A 131 -11.62 4.23 1.97
C VAL A 131 -10.37 3.39 1.76
N MET A 132 -9.68 3.00 2.84
CA MET A 132 -8.50 2.16 2.71
C MET A 132 -8.89 0.76 2.21
N ALA A 133 -8.14 0.20 1.26
CA ALA A 133 -8.40 -1.13 0.74
C ALA A 133 -8.35 -2.20 1.85
N THR A 134 -7.48 -2.02 2.85
CA THR A 134 -7.38 -2.88 4.03
C THR A 134 -8.59 -2.80 4.96
N GLU A 135 -9.29 -1.66 5.01
CA GLU A 135 -10.54 -1.50 5.75
C GLU A 135 -11.71 -2.13 4.98
N LEU A 136 -11.76 -1.91 3.66
CA LEU A 136 -12.89 -2.32 2.82
C LEU A 136 -12.87 -3.83 2.49
N ALA A 137 -11.71 -4.38 2.14
CA ALA A 137 -11.55 -5.78 1.70
C ALA A 137 -12.23 -6.82 2.60
N PRO A 138 -12.02 -6.83 3.94
CA PRO A 138 -12.65 -7.81 4.80
C PRO A 138 -14.18 -7.67 4.87
N ILE A 139 -14.71 -6.45 4.80
CA ILE A 139 -16.15 -6.17 4.86
C ILE A 139 -16.86 -6.76 3.63
N ILE A 140 -16.25 -6.62 2.45
CA ILE A 140 -16.83 -7.04 1.17
C ILE A 140 -16.41 -8.46 0.73
N GLY A 141 -15.57 -9.13 1.53
CA GLY A 141 -15.03 -10.45 1.21
C GLY A 141 -14.11 -10.48 0.00
N ALA A 142 -13.39 -9.38 -0.26
CA ALA A 142 -12.44 -9.28 -1.37
C ALA A 142 -11.02 -9.65 -0.93
N ASP A 143 -10.24 -10.15 -1.88
CA ASP A 143 -8.79 -10.27 -1.72
C ASP A 143 -8.16 -8.87 -1.67
N VAL A 144 -7.54 -8.53 -0.54
CA VAL A 144 -6.97 -7.18 -0.30
C VAL A 144 -5.89 -6.83 -1.32
N VAL A 145 -5.11 -7.81 -1.79
CA VAL A 145 -4.07 -7.56 -2.79
C VAL A 145 -4.74 -7.20 -4.11
N LYS A 146 -5.70 -8.00 -4.59
CA LYS A 146 -6.44 -7.71 -5.83
C LYS A 146 -7.19 -6.38 -5.74
N LEU A 147 -7.79 -6.08 -4.60
CA LEU A 147 -8.47 -4.82 -4.35
C LEU A 147 -7.49 -3.65 -4.38
N ALA A 148 -6.33 -3.77 -3.73
CA ALA A 148 -5.28 -2.75 -3.78
C ALA A 148 -4.74 -2.51 -5.20
N LYS A 149 -4.72 -3.52 -6.08
CA LYS A 149 -4.38 -3.32 -7.51
C LYS A 149 -5.41 -2.45 -8.26
N GLN A 150 -6.59 -2.23 -7.69
CA GLN A 150 -7.62 -1.35 -8.24
C GLN A 150 -7.65 0.02 -7.58
N ALA A 151 -6.88 0.21 -6.51
CA ALA A 151 -6.78 1.51 -5.88
C ALA A 151 -6.21 2.50 -6.89
N SER A 152 -6.87 3.65 -6.96
CA SER A 152 -6.52 4.77 -7.83
C SER A 152 -5.72 5.84 -7.10
N ALA A 153 -5.42 5.61 -5.81
CA ALA A 153 -4.63 6.50 -4.97
C ALA A 153 -3.92 5.73 -3.85
N ASP A 154 -2.85 6.33 -3.32
CA ASP A 154 -2.12 5.85 -2.14
C ASP A 154 -2.20 6.92 -1.04
N ALA A 155 -2.48 6.49 0.19
CA ALA A 155 -2.47 7.33 1.37
C ALA A 155 -1.03 7.70 1.78
N ILE A 156 -0.85 8.96 2.18
CA ILE A 156 0.33 9.43 2.90
C ILE A 156 0.06 9.23 4.40
N PHE A 157 1.06 8.92 5.21
CA PHE A 157 0.92 8.69 6.67
C PHE A 157 1.64 9.76 7.48
N GLU A 158 1.16 10.05 8.69
CA GLU A 158 1.70 11.12 9.58
C GLU A 158 3.19 10.97 9.92
N ASP A 159 3.64 9.73 10.15
CA ASP A 159 5.03 9.42 10.52
C ASP A 159 5.96 9.27 9.31
N GLU A 160 5.45 9.41 8.09
CA GLU A 160 6.36 9.60 6.97
C GLU A 160 7.01 10.96 7.14
N ASP A 161 8.35 10.99 7.14
CA ASP A 161 9.15 12.20 7.01
C ASP A 161 8.84 12.90 5.66
N VAL A 162 7.64 13.46 5.53
CA VAL A 162 7.31 14.53 4.60
C VAL A 162 8.09 15.79 5.04
N LEU A 163 8.39 15.88 6.35
CA LEU A 163 8.97 17.03 7.05
C LEU A 163 10.46 16.91 7.39
N GLY A 164 11.14 15.84 6.96
CA GLY A 164 12.61 15.81 6.85
C GLY A 164 13.16 16.71 5.73
N SER A 165 12.27 17.23 4.88
CA SER A 165 12.49 18.37 3.99
C SER A 165 11.66 19.54 4.51
N GLY A 166 12.29 20.61 4.95
CA GLY A 166 11.61 21.77 5.54
C GLY A 166 10.48 22.31 4.65
N TRP A 167 9.25 22.26 5.17
CA TRP A 167 8.12 23.01 4.64
C TRP A 167 7.65 24.01 5.71
N PRO A 168 7.71 25.31 5.41
CA PRO A 168 6.64 26.21 5.77
C PRO A 168 5.94 26.63 4.47
N GLY A 169 4.64 26.34 4.41
CA GLY A 169 3.68 26.70 3.36
C GLY A 169 4.23 27.43 2.12
N THR A 170 4.42 26.69 1.03
CA THR A 170 4.14 27.06 -0.37
C THR A 170 4.65 25.93 -1.24
N ILE A 171 3.77 25.39 -2.10
CA ILE A 171 4.10 24.37 -3.10
C ILE A 171 5.19 24.91 -4.03
N VAL A 172 6.45 24.52 -3.81
CA VAL A 172 7.49 24.48 -4.83
C VAL A 172 8.43 23.32 -4.52
N GLY A 173 8.25 22.21 -5.24
CA GLY A 173 9.12 21.05 -5.12
C GLY A 173 8.78 19.92 -6.08
N GLY A 174 8.26 20.23 -7.27
CA GLY A 174 8.26 19.30 -8.41
C GLY A 174 9.69 19.11 -8.92
N GLY A 175 10.53 18.43 -8.14
CA GLY A 175 11.88 18.08 -8.55
C GLY A 175 11.81 17.25 -9.83
N ARG A 176 12.70 17.56 -10.77
CA ARG A 176 12.86 16.83 -12.03
C ARG A 176 13.12 15.35 -11.74
N LEU A 177 12.40 14.44 -12.40
CA LEU A 177 12.65 13.01 -12.33
C LEU A 177 13.67 12.58 -13.38
N TRP A 178 14.55 11.68 -12.99
CA TRP A 178 15.63 11.14 -13.83
C TRP A 178 15.65 9.62 -13.74
N GLU A 179 15.84 8.94 -14.86
CA GLU A 179 16.04 7.49 -14.94
C GLU A 179 17.52 7.17 -15.14
N VAL A 180 18.03 6.18 -14.42
CA VAL A 180 19.39 5.67 -14.62
C VAL A 180 19.44 4.79 -15.86
N VAL A 181 19.92 5.33 -16.98
CA VAL A 181 20.09 4.59 -18.24
C VAL A 181 21.49 4.00 -18.42
N GLY A 182 22.46 4.45 -17.61
CA GLY A 182 23.85 4.01 -17.69
C GLY A 182 24.23 2.87 -16.72
N GLY A 183 25.45 2.37 -16.86
CA GLY A 183 26.06 1.45 -15.89
C GLY A 183 25.62 -0.01 -15.98
N ILE A 184 24.92 -0.42 -17.05
CA ILE A 184 24.40 -1.79 -17.24
C ILE A 184 25.46 -2.86 -16.97
N ASP A 185 26.62 -2.74 -17.62
CA ASP A 185 27.73 -3.72 -17.51
C ASP A 185 28.34 -3.78 -16.09
N SER A 186 28.08 -2.76 -15.27
CA SER A 186 28.59 -2.63 -13.90
C SER A 186 27.51 -2.78 -12.83
N GLY A 187 26.28 -3.16 -13.22
CA GLY A 187 25.13 -3.28 -12.32
C GLY A 187 24.61 -1.95 -11.76
N GLY A 188 24.94 -0.82 -12.39
CA GLY A 188 24.51 0.51 -12.00
C GLY A 188 25.61 1.57 -12.01
N ILE A 189 25.21 2.81 -11.70
CA ILE A 189 26.07 3.99 -11.66
C ILE A 189 26.63 4.23 -10.27
N LEU A 190 27.83 4.81 -10.22
CA LEU A 190 28.55 5.05 -8.98
C LEU A 190 27.96 6.24 -8.22
N VAL A 191 27.65 6.04 -6.94
CA VAL A 191 27.15 7.08 -6.04
C VAL A 191 28.25 7.56 -5.11
N ARG A 192 28.34 8.87 -4.92
CA ARG A 192 29.26 9.50 -3.97
C ARG A 192 28.50 10.24 -2.87
N ASP A 193 29.15 10.40 -1.71
CA ASP A 193 28.58 11.15 -0.57
C ASP A 193 28.55 12.68 -0.82
N GLY A 194 29.39 13.17 -1.72
CA GLY A 194 29.50 14.58 -2.08
C GLY A 194 29.59 14.86 -3.58
N SER A 195 29.40 16.14 -3.93
CA SER A 195 29.38 16.63 -5.32
C SER A 195 30.72 16.48 -6.03
N SER A 196 31.83 16.47 -5.28
CA SER A 196 33.18 16.33 -5.82
C SER A 196 33.45 14.93 -6.40
N LEU A 197 34.29 14.85 -7.43
CA LEU A 197 34.78 13.58 -7.95
C LEU A 197 35.73 12.84 -7.00
N ASN A 198 36.28 13.56 -6.01
CA ASN A 198 37.16 13.02 -4.98
C ASN A 198 36.40 12.62 -3.70
N SER A 199 35.10 12.91 -3.62
CA SER A 199 34.24 12.53 -2.50
C SER A 199 34.15 11.00 -2.35
N PRO A 200 34.15 10.45 -1.13
CA PRO A 200 33.98 9.02 -0.90
C PRO A 200 32.84 8.39 -1.71
N GLN A 201 33.09 7.18 -2.22
CA GLN A 201 32.07 6.37 -2.87
C GLN A 201 31.22 5.71 -1.79
N LEU A 202 29.91 5.65 -2.01
CA LEU A 202 29.04 4.85 -1.17
C LEU A 202 29.23 3.36 -1.50
N GLY A 203 28.93 2.49 -0.53
CA GLY A 203 29.13 1.04 -0.66
C GLY A 203 28.30 0.40 -1.76
N ASP A 204 27.15 0.99 -2.10
CA ASP A 204 26.23 0.52 -3.11
C ASP A 204 26.18 1.43 -4.34
N ARG A 205 25.93 0.81 -5.51
CA ARG A 205 25.65 1.51 -6.76
C ARG A 205 24.15 1.78 -6.91
N LEU A 206 23.83 2.82 -7.66
CA LEU A 206 22.48 3.10 -8.09
C LEU A 206 22.19 2.30 -9.37
N ALA A 207 21.33 1.29 -9.27
CA ALA A 207 21.07 0.34 -10.35
C ALA A 207 20.49 1.01 -11.60
N THR A 208 20.78 0.46 -12.78
CA THR A 208 20.12 0.86 -14.03
C THR A 208 18.61 0.62 -13.95
N GLY A 209 17.81 1.54 -14.48
CA GLY A 209 16.35 1.59 -14.38
C GLY A 209 15.83 2.19 -13.06
N ALA A 210 16.72 2.65 -12.18
CA ALA A 210 16.29 3.38 -10.99
C ALA A 210 15.76 4.78 -11.36
N LEU A 211 14.66 5.20 -10.73
CA LEU A 211 14.11 6.55 -10.84
C LEU A 211 14.53 7.38 -9.63
N VAL A 212 15.03 8.57 -9.89
CA VAL A 212 15.52 9.48 -8.87
C VAL A 212 14.98 10.89 -9.07
N GLU A 213 14.71 11.57 -7.97
CA GLU A 213 14.31 12.97 -7.95
C GLU A 213 15.55 13.85 -7.80
N GLU A 214 15.63 14.91 -8.61
CA GLU A 214 16.61 15.98 -8.49
C GLU A 214 16.41 16.78 -7.20
N LEU A 215 17.41 16.74 -6.33
CA LEU A 215 17.49 17.63 -5.17
C LEU A 215 18.35 18.86 -5.48
N GLU A 216 19.44 18.67 -6.22
CA GLU A 216 20.41 19.72 -6.52
C GLU A 216 21.22 19.34 -7.77
N LEU A 217 21.37 20.26 -8.74
CA LEU A 217 22.19 20.04 -9.92
C LEU A 217 23.36 21.03 -9.97
N LEU A 218 24.58 20.51 -9.81
CA LEU A 218 25.82 21.28 -9.89
C LEU A 218 26.60 20.89 -11.16
N GLY A 219 26.32 21.60 -12.26
CA GLY A 219 26.96 21.39 -13.55
C GLY A 219 26.60 20.03 -14.17
N GLN A 220 27.40 19.00 -13.88
CA GLN A 220 27.20 17.62 -14.37
C GLN A 220 27.01 16.62 -13.23
N ARG A 221 26.78 17.12 -12.02
CA ARG A 221 26.64 16.34 -10.79
C ARG A 221 25.25 16.55 -10.24
N LEU A 222 24.48 15.48 -10.17
CA LEU A 222 23.12 15.47 -9.65
C LEU A 222 23.14 14.91 -8.23
N ARG A 223 22.71 15.71 -7.27
CA ARG A 223 22.27 15.23 -5.97
C ARG A 223 20.85 14.74 -6.12
N TYR A 224 20.60 13.52 -5.66
CA TYR A 224 19.32 12.88 -5.90
C TYR A 224 18.72 12.30 -4.63
N ARG A 225 17.42 12.03 -4.69
CA ARG A 225 16.70 11.13 -3.78
C ARG A 225 16.14 9.96 -4.58
N LEU A 226 16.41 8.74 -4.13
CA LEU A 226 15.88 7.53 -4.75
C LEU A 226 14.36 7.50 -4.60
N ARG A 227 13.64 7.40 -5.73
CA ARG A 227 12.18 7.23 -5.76
C ARG A 227 11.79 5.79 -6.09
N MET A 228 12.52 5.13 -6.99
CA MET A 228 12.29 3.74 -7.38
C MET A 228 13.61 3.05 -7.78
N GLY A 229 13.73 1.75 -7.55
CA GLY A 229 14.91 0.96 -7.93
C GLY A 229 15.79 0.58 -6.74
N ARG A 230 17.02 0.13 -7.01
CA ARG A 230 17.98 -0.34 -6.00
C ARG A 230 19.18 0.61 -5.92
N GLY A 231 19.60 0.95 -4.70
CA GLY A 231 20.80 1.74 -4.45
C GLY A 231 20.68 2.62 -3.20
N PRO A 232 21.66 3.49 -2.95
CA PRO A 232 21.61 4.46 -1.86
C PRO A 232 20.40 5.40 -1.97
N ARG A 233 19.74 5.69 -0.84
CA ARG A 233 18.55 6.56 -0.78
C ARG A 233 18.83 7.99 -1.22
N VAL A 234 20.02 8.49 -0.96
CA VAL A 234 20.48 9.84 -1.33
C VAL A 234 21.94 9.72 -1.74
N GLY A 235 22.36 10.56 -2.69
CA GLY A 235 23.77 10.70 -3.01
C GLY A 235 24.00 11.58 -4.22
N TRP A 236 25.25 11.58 -4.69
CA TRP A 236 25.69 12.36 -5.85
C TRP A 236 26.15 11.45 -6.98
N VAL A 237 25.57 11.66 -8.15
CA VAL A 237 25.86 10.92 -9.39
C VAL A 237 26.25 11.88 -10.51
N SER A 238 26.92 11.36 -11.54
CA SER A 238 27.20 12.14 -12.74
C SER A 238 26.08 11.95 -13.75
N LEU A 239 25.67 13.00 -14.46
CA LEU A 239 24.70 12.90 -15.55
C LEU A 239 25.29 12.14 -16.76
N ARG A 240 26.60 12.25 -16.98
CA ARG A 240 27.33 11.61 -18.09
C ARG A 240 28.72 11.15 -17.67
N PHE A 241 29.24 10.16 -18.40
CA PHE A 241 30.62 9.70 -18.30
C PHE A 241 31.22 9.54 -19.69
N GLY A 242 32.17 10.42 -20.04
CA GLY A 242 32.65 10.54 -21.42
C GLY A 242 31.54 11.02 -22.35
N GLN A 243 31.27 10.26 -23.42
CA GLN A 243 30.16 10.51 -24.36
C GLN A 243 28.87 9.75 -24.01
N LYS A 244 28.87 8.95 -22.93
CA LYS A 244 27.70 8.16 -22.53
C LYS A 244 26.89 8.90 -21.48
N GLU A 245 25.58 8.99 -21.71
CA GLU A 245 24.63 9.44 -20.70
C GLU A 245 24.44 8.35 -19.65
N LEU A 246 24.35 8.78 -18.39
CA LEU A 246 24.11 7.91 -17.24
C LEU A 246 22.71 8.07 -16.68
N LEU A 247 22.13 9.25 -16.87
CA LEU A 247 20.78 9.61 -16.46
C LEU A 247 20.07 10.26 -17.64
N ASP A 248 18.82 9.87 -17.86
CA ASP A 248 17.92 10.50 -18.81
C ASP A 248 16.79 11.21 -18.06
N TYR A 249 16.35 12.35 -18.57
CA TYR A 249 15.32 13.17 -17.93
C TYR A 249 13.93 12.66 -18.33
N VAL A 250 13.10 12.34 -17.33
CA VAL A 250 11.79 11.70 -17.55
C VAL A 250 10.64 12.72 -17.57
N GLY A 251 10.91 14.01 -17.29
CA GLY A 251 9.83 15.01 -17.24
C GLY A 251 9.03 15.00 -15.94
N VAL A 252 8.34 16.11 -15.65
CA VAL A 252 7.33 16.18 -14.58
C VAL A 252 5.92 15.86 -15.14
N ASP A 253 5.73 16.01 -16.45
CA ASP A 253 4.46 15.79 -17.17
C ASP A 253 4.32 14.38 -17.78
N GLU A 254 5.36 13.55 -17.74
CA GLU A 254 5.36 12.18 -18.28
C GLU A 254 5.57 11.12 -17.19
N LEU A 255 5.02 11.33 -15.99
CA LEU A 255 4.61 10.16 -15.22
C LEU A 255 3.53 9.46 -16.04
N PRO A 256 3.64 8.14 -16.32
CA PRO A 256 2.64 7.45 -17.11
C PRO A 256 1.29 7.50 -16.39
N HIS A 257 0.41 8.40 -16.82
CA HIS A 257 -0.95 8.61 -16.31
C HIS A 257 -1.91 7.49 -16.77
N GLY A 258 -1.45 6.24 -16.91
CA GLY A 258 -2.25 5.19 -17.55
C GLY A 258 -1.94 3.79 -17.05
N ASN A 259 -2.79 3.31 -16.13
CA ASN A 259 -3.18 1.90 -15.93
C ASN A 259 -2.13 0.82 -15.65
N ASN A 260 -0.83 1.13 -15.56
CA ASN A 260 0.19 0.14 -15.21
C ASN A 260 1.37 0.78 -14.44
N LEU A 261 1.07 1.49 -13.35
CA LEU A 261 2.07 1.57 -12.29
C LEU A 261 2.31 0.13 -11.82
N PRO A 262 3.56 -0.39 -11.83
CA PRO A 262 3.83 -1.64 -11.13
C PRO A 262 3.34 -1.41 -9.71
N ILE A 263 2.34 -2.20 -9.30
CA ILE A 263 1.87 -2.23 -7.91
C ILE A 263 3.13 -2.24 -7.07
N ARG A 264 3.30 -1.22 -6.23
CA ARG A 264 4.31 -1.24 -5.18
C ARG A 264 3.97 -2.45 -4.34
N THR A 265 4.55 -3.60 -4.66
CA THR A 265 4.15 -4.91 -4.13
C THR A 265 4.32 -5.01 -2.62
N GLY A 266 4.85 -3.97 -1.96
CA GLY A 266 4.94 -3.82 -0.52
C GLY A 266 3.92 -2.88 0.16
N GLU A 267 3.04 -2.17 -0.57
CA GLU A 267 2.23 -1.07 0.02
C GLU A 267 0.71 -1.24 -0.11
N THR A 268 0.19 -2.47 -0.11
CA THR A 268 -1.28 -2.72 -0.11
C THR A 268 -2.03 -2.01 1.02
N PHE A 269 -1.34 -1.67 2.11
CA PHE A 269 -1.88 -0.93 3.23
C PHE A 269 -2.06 0.58 2.98
N ARG A 270 -1.50 1.13 1.88
CA ARG A 270 -1.68 2.54 1.48
C ARG A 270 -2.80 2.72 0.49
N ALA A 271 -3.18 1.65 -0.19
CA ALA A 271 -4.13 1.67 -1.28
C ALA A 271 -5.47 2.26 -0.82
N ILE A 272 -5.88 3.37 -1.46
CA ILE A 272 -7.17 4.01 -1.27
C ILE A 272 -8.08 3.62 -2.43
N ILE A 273 -9.23 3.04 -2.09
CA ILE A 273 -10.35 2.91 -3.00
C ILE A 273 -11.09 4.23 -3.00
N GLN A 274 -10.89 5.03 -4.05
CA GLN A 274 -11.65 6.26 -4.22
C GLN A 274 -13.13 5.92 -4.43
N LEU A 275 -14.00 6.77 -3.90
CA LEU A 275 -15.44 6.61 -4.05
C LEU A 275 -15.87 6.68 -5.52
N THR A 276 -15.06 7.30 -6.40
CA THR A 276 -15.26 7.31 -7.85
C THR A 276 -14.96 5.99 -8.56
N ASP A 277 -14.38 5.02 -7.86
CA ASP A 277 -13.97 3.71 -8.40
C ASP A 277 -14.67 2.52 -7.72
N LEU A 278 -15.55 2.78 -6.74
CA LEU A 278 -16.29 1.73 -6.02
C LEU A 278 -17.11 0.81 -6.95
N SER A 279 -17.62 1.30 -8.08
CA SER A 279 -18.32 0.47 -9.07
C SER A 279 -17.40 -0.56 -9.73
N SER A 280 -16.13 -0.21 -9.97
CA SER A 280 -15.09 -1.12 -10.47
C SER A 280 -14.65 -2.12 -9.41
N VAL A 281 -14.71 -1.74 -8.13
CA VAL A 281 -14.45 -2.63 -6.98
C VAL A 281 -15.53 -3.70 -6.83
N TYR A 282 -16.75 -3.39 -7.23
CA TYR A 282 -17.90 -4.28 -7.09
C TYR A 282 -17.63 -5.68 -7.67
N ARG A 283 -16.91 -5.81 -8.79
CA ARG A 283 -16.56 -7.12 -9.38
C ARG A 283 -15.62 -7.99 -8.53
N PHE A 284 -15.04 -7.45 -7.47
CA PHE A 284 -14.16 -8.16 -6.53
C PHE A 284 -14.87 -8.58 -5.25
N CYS A 285 -16.10 -8.13 -5.02
CA CYS A 285 -16.87 -8.51 -3.83
C CYS A 285 -17.24 -9.99 -3.88
N ALA A 286 -17.38 -10.59 -2.70
CA ALA A 286 -17.96 -11.92 -2.59
C ALA A 286 -19.43 -11.91 -3.04
N ILE A 287 -19.89 -13.00 -3.67
CA ILE A 287 -21.27 -13.14 -4.14
C ILE A 287 -22.28 -12.90 -3.00
N ALA A 288 -22.01 -13.46 -1.81
CA ALA A 288 -22.85 -13.27 -0.63
C ALA A 288 -22.97 -11.79 -0.21
N TRP A 289 -21.93 -10.99 -0.43
CA TRP A 289 -21.98 -9.56 -0.13
C TRP A 289 -22.88 -8.81 -1.12
N HIS A 290 -22.89 -9.20 -2.41
CA HIS A 290 -23.79 -8.62 -3.41
C HIS A 290 -25.27 -8.82 -3.08
N GLU A 291 -25.62 -10.01 -2.62
CA GLU A 291 -26.99 -10.36 -2.25
C GLU A 291 -27.48 -9.51 -1.05
N GLN A 292 -26.58 -9.20 -0.12
CA GLN A 292 -26.89 -8.43 1.09
C GLN A 292 -26.78 -6.91 0.90
N ASN A 293 -26.05 -6.45 -0.12
CA ASN A 293 -25.80 -5.03 -0.35
C ASN A 293 -25.99 -4.67 -1.82
N PRO A 294 -27.22 -4.73 -2.38
CA PRO A 294 -27.47 -4.50 -3.80
C PRO A 294 -26.85 -3.20 -4.30
N LYS A 295 -26.23 -3.25 -5.49
CA LYS A 295 -25.44 -2.14 -6.05
C LYS A 295 -26.21 -0.82 -6.09
N MET A 296 -27.46 -0.89 -6.50
CA MET A 296 -28.35 0.27 -6.63
C MET A 296 -28.67 0.88 -5.28
N GLU A 297 -29.06 0.07 -4.29
CA GLU A 297 -29.36 0.55 -2.93
C GLU A 297 -28.12 1.14 -2.23
N LEU A 298 -26.93 0.58 -2.50
CA LEU A 298 -25.68 1.17 -2.00
C LEU A 298 -25.41 2.52 -2.66
N ALA A 299 -25.59 2.63 -3.98
CA ALA A 299 -25.42 3.88 -4.71
C ALA A 299 -26.41 4.97 -4.24
N GLU A 300 -27.68 4.63 -4.03
CA GLU A 300 -28.68 5.56 -3.48
C GLU A 300 -28.29 6.07 -2.10
N ARG A 301 -27.89 5.17 -1.19
CA ARG A 301 -27.44 5.54 0.17
C ARG A 301 -26.21 6.45 0.11
N LEU A 302 -25.25 6.15 -0.76
CA LEU A 302 -24.07 6.99 -0.96
C LEU A 302 -24.43 8.37 -1.51
N LEU A 303 -25.30 8.45 -2.52
CA LEU A 303 -25.75 9.72 -3.08
C LEU A 303 -26.53 10.57 -2.07
N ALA A 304 -27.39 9.94 -1.27
CA ALA A 304 -28.13 10.62 -0.21
C ALA A 304 -27.17 11.22 0.84
N GLN A 305 -26.16 10.46 1.26
CA GLN A 305 -25.14 10.92 2.21
C GLN A 305 -24.25 12.01 1.60
N LEU A 306 -23.78 11.84 0.36
CA LEU A 306 -23.00 12.84 -0.36
C LEU A 306 -23.74 14.17 -0.54
N SER A 307 -25.05 14.12 -0.79
CA SER A 307 -25.87 15.32 -0.97
C SER A 307 -26.18 16.03 0.34
N ALA A 308 -26.06 15.32 1.47
CA ALA A 308 -26.26 15.86 2.81
C ALA A 308 -24.98 16.41 3.44
N LEU A 309 -23.81 16.15 2.85
CA LEU A 309 -22.54 16.69 3.33
C LEU A 309 -22.43 18.18 3.02
N ASP A 310 -22.03 18.95 4.03
CA ASP A 310 -21.57 20.31 3.81
C ASP A 310 -20.26 20.29 3.00
N PRO A 311 -20.11 21.16 1.99
CA PRO A 311 -18.88 21.23 1.24
C PRO A 311 -17.73 21.68 2.16
N PRO A 312 -16.58 21.00 2.14
CA PRO A 312 -15.45 21.36 2.99
C PRO A 312 -14.93 22.76 2.63
N GLU A 313 -14.45 23.51 3.62
CA GLU A 313 -13.90 24.86 3.41
C GLU A 313 -12.67 24.87 2.47
N ASN A 314 -11.98 23.73 2.35
CA ASN A 314 -10.86 23.57 1.46
C ASN A 314 -11.32 23.38 0.01
N ASP A 315 -10.96 24.33 -0.88
CA ASP A 315 -11.28 24.29 -2.31
C ASP A 315 -10.92 22.97 -3.02
N THR A 316 -9.83 22.33 -2.61
CA THR A 316 -9.38 21.07 -3.23
C THR A 316 -10.27 19.91 -2.79
N ALA A 317 -10.64 19.86 -1.51
CA ALA A 317 -11.58 18.87 -1.00
C ALA A 317 -13.00 19.11 -1.57
N ALA A 318 -13.42 20.36 -1.74
CA ALA A 318 -14.72 20.70 -2.34
C ALA A 318 -14.80 20.26 -3.81
N LYS A 319 -13.72 20.47 -4.59
CA LYS A 319 -13.60 19.93 -5.95
C LYS A 319 -13.63 18.40 -5.98
N ALA A 320 -12.96 17.75 -5.03
CA ALA A 320 -12.98 16.29 -4.92
C ALA A 320 -14.40 15.76 -4.62
N LEU A 321 -15.14 16.43 -3.74
CA LEU A 321 -16.54 16.12 -3.44
C LEU A 321 -17.43 16.27 -4.68
N GLN A 322 -17.34 17.40 -5.39
CA GLN A 322 -18.11 17.64 -6.62
C GLN A 322 -17.83 16.60 -7.71
N LEU A 323 -16.54 16.27 -7.94
CA LEU A 323 -16.15 15.22 -8.88
C LEU A 323 -16.75 13.87 -8.47
N THR A 324 -16.72 13.56 -7.18
CA THR A 324 -17.27 12.33 -6.63
C THR A 324 -18.78 12.25 -6.84
N MET A 325 -19.52 13.30 -6.50
CA MET A 325 -20.97 13.37 -6.73
C MET A 325 -21.33 13.16 -8.20
N SER A 326 -20.59 13.80 -9.12
CA SER A 326 -20.79 13.63 -10.57
C SER A 326 -20.58 12.19 -11.03
N ARG A 327 -19.51 11.54 -10.57
CA ARG A 327 -19.17 10.15 -10.94
C ARG A 327 -20.15 9.14 -10.37
N VAL A 328 -20.51 9.25 -9.09
CA VAL A 328 -21.48 8.35 -8.45
C VAL A 328 -22.86 8.53 -9.09
N SER A 329 -23.25 9.76 -9.44
CA SER A 329 -24.51 10.02 -10.17
C SER A 329 -24.50 9.40 -11.57
N SER A 330 -23.34 9.35 -12.24
CA SER A 330 -23.21 8.70 -13.55
C SER A 330 -23.36 7.18 -13.47
N TRP A 331 -22.93 6.53 -12.38
CA TRP A 331 -23.18 5.10 -12.16
C TRP A 331 -24.67 4.79 -12.13
N TRP A 332 -25.44 5.64 -11.46
CA TRP A 332 -26.89 5.53 -11.39
C TRP A 332 -27.56 5.55 -12.77
N GLN A 333 -27.14 6.49 -13.62
CA GLN A 333 -27.75 6.69 -14.94
C GLN A 333 -27.39 5.60 -15.96
N THR A 334 -26.21 4.98 -15.81
CA THR A 334 -25.71 4.01 -16.79
C THR A 334 -26.18 2.58 -16.51
N GLY A 335 -26.66 2.28 -15.29
CA GLY A 335 -27.09 0.93 -14.91
C GLY A 335 -25.96 -0.10 -14.94
N VAL A 336 -24.70 0.36 -15.05
CA VAL A 336 -23.48 -0.46 -15.08
C VAL A 336 -23.03 -0.73 -13.67
#